data_AF-A0A059F658-F1
#
_entry.id   AF-A0A059F658-F1
#
_cell.length_a   1.000
_cell.length_b   1.000
_cell.length_c   1.000
_cell.angle_alpha   90.00
_cell.angle_beta   90.00
_cell.angle_gamma   90.00
#
_symmetry.space_group_name_H-M   'P 1'
#
loop_
_entity.id
_entity.type
_entity.pdbx_description
1 polymer ?
#
loop_
_entity_poly.entity_id
_entity_poly.type
_entity_poly.pdbx_seq_one_letter_code
_entity_poly.pdbx_strand_id
1 'polypeptide(L)'
;MSLSKEEIKNQIEFYFSDSNYRIDTFLKTTCALDDGYIPISTICKFKNLSTNKVDEEQVKEACKDSKVVEIKDNKIKKIITPEYQEYLKINPEENIV
;
A
#
# COMPACT_ATOMS: atom_id res chain seq x y z
N MET A 1 -14.33 -18.19 3.88
CA MET A 1 -13.28 -18.03 4.91
C MET A 1 -12.97 -16.55 4.98
N SER A 2 -13.02 -15.98 6.18
CA SER A 2 -12.62 -14.58 6.42
C SER A 2 -11.14 -14.57 6.78
N LEU A 3 -10.38 -13.62 6.23
CA LEU A 3 -8.96 -13.45 6.58
C LEU A 3 -8.81 -12.93 8.01
N SER A 4 -7.76 -13.37 8.69
CA SER A 4 -7.33 -12.83 9.97
C SER A 4 -6.65 -11.47 9.77
N LYS A 5 -6.60 -10.64 10.84
CA LYS A 5 -5.96 -9.31 10.79
C LYS A 5 -4.50 -9.40 10.30
N GLU A 6 -3.76 -10.42 10.75
CA GLU A 6 -2.38 -10.64 10.31
C GLU A 6 -2.27 -10.98 8.83
N GLU A 7 -3.20 -11.76 8.28
CA GLU A 7 -3.19 -12.11 6.86
C GLU A 7 -3.52 -10.90 5.99
N ILE A 8 -4.49 -10.07 6.41
CA ILE A 8 -4.81 -8.80 5.76
C ILE A 8 -3.60 -7.88 5.78
N LYS A 9 -2.94 -7.74 6.94
CA LYS A 9 -1.74 -6.93 7.09
C LYS A 9 -0.64 -7.42 6.15
N ASN A 10 -0.36 -8.72 6.12
CA ASN A 10 0.67 -9.31 5.26
C ASN A 10 0.36 -9.09 3.77
N GLN A 11 -0.90 -9.19 3.34
CA GLN A 11 -1.28 -8.88 1.96
C GLN A 11 -1.04 -7.41 1.62
N ILE A 12 -1.38 -6.50 2.52
CA ILE A 12 -1.18 -5.07 2.30
C ILE A 12 0.32 -4.74 2.29
N GLU A 13 1.08 -5.22 3.27
CA GLU A 13 2.54 -5.05 3.30
C GLU A 13 3.19 -5.64 2.04
N PHE A 14 2.67 -6.74 1.50
CA PHE A 14 3.11 -7.30 0.23
C PHE A 14 2.80 -6.37 -0.96
N TYR A 15 1.60 -5.77 -1.02
CA TYR A 15 1.27 -4.80 -2.07
C TYR A 15 2.19 -3.57 -2.06
N PHE A 16 2.57 -3.12 -0.86
CA PHE A 16 3.47 -2.00 -0.67
C PHE A 16 4.97 -2.39 -0.60
N SER A 17 5.29 -3.68 -0.75
CA SER A 17 6.67 -4.16 -0.82
C SER A 17 7.39 -3.58 -2.03
N ASP A 18 8.71 -3.39 -1.94
CA ASP A 18 9.50 -2.79 -3.02
C ASP A 18 9.41 -3.58 -4.32
N SER A 19 9.34 -4.91 -4.24
CA SER A 19 9.19 -5.79 -5.40
C SER A 19 7.85 -5.56 -6.11
N ASN A 20 6.75 -5.45 -5.37
CA ASN A 20 5.44 -5.19 -5.97
C ASN A 20 5.35 -3.74 -6.48
N TYR A 21 5.91 -2.78 -5.74
CA TYR A 21 5.88 -1.37 -6.10
C TYR A 21 6.62 -1.05 -7.41
N ARG A 22 7.69 -1.81 -7.73
CA ARG A 22 8.42 -1.69 -9.00
C ARG A 22 7.63 -2.23 -10.20
N ILE A 23 6.77 -3.22 -9.98
CA ILE A 23 6.05 -3.93 -11.04
C ILE A 23 4.65 -3.35 -11.26
N ASP A 24 4.00 -2.94 -10.17
CA ASP A 24 2.61 -2.51 -10.17
C ASP A 24 2.49 -1.02 -10.55
N THR A 25 2.37 -0.77 -11.85
CA THR A 25 2.20 0.58 -12.42
C THR A 25 0.98 1.31 -11.86
N PHE A 26 -0.08 0.59 -11.48
CA PHE A 26 -1.28 1.22 -10.89
C PHE A 26 -0.97 1.78 -9.51
N LEU A 27 -0.32 0.99 -8.65
CA LEU A 27 0.11 1.43 -7.32
C LEU A 27 1.09 2.60 -7.41
N LYS A 28 2.07 2.51 -8.31
CA LYS A 28 3.06 3.58 -8.56
C LYS A 28 2.39 4.89 -9.00
N THR A 29 1.50 4.81 -9.99
CA THR A 29 0.79 5.99 -10.52
C THR A 29 -0.17 6.58 -9.48
N THR A 30 -0.91 5.73 -8.77
CA THR A 30 -1.88 6.20 -7.76
C THR A 30 -1.17 6.88 -6.59
N CYS A 31 -0.02 6.35 -6.15
CA CYS A 31 0.81 7.04 -5.18
C CYS A 31 1.36 8.37 -5.71
N ALA A 32 1.73 8.46 -6.99
CA ALA A 32 2.24 9.71 -7.56
C ALA A 32 1.17 10.83 -7.65
N LEU A 33 -0.09 10.47 -7.81
CA LEU A 33 -1.19 11.42 -8.03
C LEU A 33 -1.67 12.16 -6.76
N ASP A 34 -1.61 11.53 -5.59
CA ASP A 34 -2.26 12.01 -4.35
C ASP A 34 -1.27 12.08 -3.17
N ASP A 35 -0.06 12.61 -3.39
CA ASP A 35 1.01 12.72 -2.38
C ASP A 35 1.41 11.37 -1.73
N GLY A 36 1.18 10.25 -2.40
CA GLY A 36 1.43 8.89 -1.91
C GLY A 36 0.25 8.24 -1.19
N TYR A 37 -0.89 8.91 -1.09
CA TYR A 37 -2.07 8.38 -0.40
C TYR A 37 -3.03 7.66 -1.36
N ILE A 38 -3.45 6.46 -0.98
CA ILE A 38 -4.40 5.65 -1.74
C ILE A 38 -5.66 5.45 -0.88
N PRO A 39 -6.88 5.70 -1.38
CA PRO A 39 -8.09 5.39 -0.63
C PRO A 39 -8.13 3.89 -0.27
N ILE A 40 -8.46 3.55 0.98
CA ILE A 40 -8.57 2.14 1.41
C ILE A 40 -9.63 1.41 0.58
N SER A 41 -10.70 2.10 0.21
CA SER A 41 -11.72 1.59 -0.73
C SER A 41 -11.13 1.13 -2.08
N THR A 42 -10.04 1.74 -2.56
CA THR A 42 -9.32 1.31 -3.76
C THR A 42 -8.54 0.02 -3.49
N ILE A 43 -7.86 -0.07 -2.35
CA ILE A 43 -7.12 -1.28 -1.94
C ILE A 43 -8.06 -2.47 -1.74
N CYS A 44 -9.24 -2.27 -1.15
CA CYS A 44 -10.27 -3.31 -1.01
C CYS A 44 -10.75 -3.89 -2.36
N LYS A 45 -10.62 -3.13 -3.46
CA LYS A 45 -10.95 -3.61 -4.82
C LYS A 45 -9.86 -4.49 -5.43
N PHE A 46 -8.69 -4.61 -4.81
CA PHE A 46 -7.64 -5.47 -5.33
C PHE A 46 -8.07 -6.92 -5.32
N LYS A 47 -7.63 -7.69 -6.32
CA LYS A 47 -8.14 -9.04 -6.58
C LYS A 47 -8.05 -9.97 -5.36
N ASN A 48 -6.98 -9.90 -4.56
CA ASN A 48 -6.85 -10.77 -3.40
C ASN A 48 -7.73 -10.32 -2.22
N LEU A 49 -7.86 -9.01 -1.96
CA LEU A 49 -8.68 -8.49 -0.86
C LEU A 49 -10.18 -8.59 -1.16
N SER A 50 -10.59 -8.26 -2.39
CA SER A 50 -11.98 -8.38 -2.84
C SER A 50 -12.49 -9.83 -2.82
N THR A 51 -11.65 -10.80 -3.24
CA THR A 51 -11.99 -12.24 -3.17
C THR A 51 -12.24 -12.69 -1.74
N ASN A 52 -11.50 -12.14 -0.79
CA ASN A 52 -11.63 -12.46 0.64
C ASN A 52 -12.67 -11.58 1.37
N LYS A 53 -13.42 -10.74 0.64
CA LYS A 53 -14.43 -9.81 1.18
C LYS A 53 -13.89 -8.98 2.34
N VAL A 54 -12.70 -8.42 2.17
CA VAL A 54 -12.08 -7.59 3.21
C VAL A 54 -12.67 -6.18 3.18
N ASP A 55 -13.27 -5.77 4.29
CA ASP A 55 -13.83 -4.44 4.46
C ASP A 55 -12.78 -3.39 4.86
N GLU A 56 -13.08 -2.11 4.63
CA GLU A 56 -12.18 -1.01 4.96
C GLU A 56 -11.82 -0.95 6.45
N GLU A 57 -12.76 -1.28 7.33
CA GLU A 57 -12.51 -1.34 8.77
C GLU A 57 -11.50 -2.43 9.13
N GLN A 58 -11.57 -3.59 8.48
CA GLN A 58 -10.62 -4.68 8.72
C GLN A 58 -9.22 -4.28 8.25
N VAL A 59 -9.11 -3.57 7.13
CA VAL A 59 -7.84 -2.99 6.66
C VAL A 59 -7.30 -1.98 7.67
N LYS A 60 -8.16 -1.06 8.15
CA LYS A 60 -7.75 -0.04 9.13
C LYS A 60 -7.22 -0.67 10.40
N GLU A 61 -7.91 -1.68 10.90
CA GLU A 61 -7.54 -2.35 12.13
C GLU A 61 -6.29 -3.21 11.97
N ALA A 62 -6.13 -3.89 10.82
CA ALA A 62 -4.95 -4.71 10.53
C ALA A 62 -3.68 -3.88 10.32
N CYS A 63 -3.79 -2.72 9.68
CA CYS A 63 -2.64 -1.88 9.32
C CYS A 63 -2.35 -0.77 10.33
N LYS A 64 -3.15 -0.63 11.40
CA LYS A 64 -2.95 0.38 12.44
C LYS A 64 -1.55 0.30 13.09
N ASP A 65 -1.03 -0.91 13.24
CA ASP A 65 0.28 -1.20 13.83
C ASP A 65 1.34 -1.61 12.79
N SER A 66 1.08 -1.35 11.49
CA SER A 66 2.05 -1.65 10.43
C SER A 66 3.20 -0.64 10.43
N LYS A 67 4.41 -1.13 10.13
CA LYS A 67 5.61 -0.30 9.96
C LYS A 67 5.90 0.04 8.50
N VAL A 68 5.16 -0.56 7.57
CA VAL A 68 5.36 -0.40 6.11
C VAL A 68 4.35 0.59 5.54
N VAL A 69 3.18 0.71 6.15
CA VAL A 69 2.08 1.54 5.68
C VAL A 69 1.50 2.38 6.81
N GLU A 70 1.09 3.59 6.48
CA GLU A 70 0.42 4.53 7.38
C GLU A 70 -1.02 4.76 6.89
N ILE A 71 -1.97 4.84 7.82
CA ILE A 71 -3.36 5.17 7.53
C ILE A 71 -3.69 6.58 8.04
N LYS A 72 -4.28 7.40 7.18
CA LYS A 72 -4.74 8.75 7.49
C LYS A 72 -6.04 9.05 6.74
N ASP A 73 -7.09 9.49 7.44
CA ASP A 73 -8.37 9.89 6.84
C ASP A 73 -8.95 8.88 5.82
N ASN A 74 -8.97 7.59 6.17
CA ASN A 74 -9.40 6.47 5.30
C ASN A 74 -8.57 6.28 4.02
N LYS A 75 -7.38 6.90 3.96
CA LYS A 75 -6.37 6.63 2.96
C LYS A 75 -5.21 5.88 3.60
N ILE A 76 -4.53 5.07 2.81
CA ILE A 76 -3.35 4.31 3.17
C ILE A 76 -2.19 4.75 2.28
N LYS A 77 -1.01 4.93 2.87
CA LYS A 77 0.19 5.38 2.20
C LYS A 77 1.35 4.50 2.58
N LYS A 78 2.26 4.24 1.64
CA LYS A 78 3.54 3.60 1.95
C LYS A 78 4.38 4.53 2.82
N ILE A 79 4.87 4.01 3.94
CA ILE A 79 5.91 4.68 4.71
C ILE A 79 7.19 4.59 3.87
N ILE A 80 7.51 5.70 3.20
CA ILE A 80 8.78 5.83 2.48
C ILE A 80 9.85 6.02 3.54
N THR A 81 10.71 5.02 3.72
CA THR A 81 11.88 5.17 4.57
C THR A 81 12.83 6.20 3.96
N PRO A 82 13.62 6.91 4.80
CA PRO A 82 14.62 7.85 4.30
C PRO A 82 15.56 7.20 3.27
N GLU A 83 15.90 5.92 3.49
CA GLU A 83 16.70 5.10 2.58
C GLU A 83 16.04 4.90 1.21
N TYR A 84 14.72 4.62 1.17
CA TYR A 84 14.00 4.47 -0.10
C TYR A 84 13.82 5.83 -0.81
N GLN A 85 13.63 6.90 -0.05
CA GLN A 85 13.61 8.26 -0.59
C GLN A 85 14.95 8.63 -1.23
N GLU A 86 16.06 8.21 -0.62
CA GLU A 86 17.41 8.42 -1.16
C GLU A 86 17.68 7.55 -2.38
N TYR A 87 17.21 6.29 -2.38
CA TYR A 87 17.24 5.42 -3.56
C TYR A 87 16.51 6.03 -4.76
N LEU A 88 15.33 6.64 -4.55
CA LEU A 88 14.57 7.33 -5.59
C LEU A 88 15.28 8.60 -6.11
N LYS A 89 16.03 9.30 -5.24
CA LYS A 89 16.87 10.44 -5.65
C LYS A 89 18.05 10.00 -6.52
N ILE A 90 18.62 8.83 -6.22
CA ILE A 90 19.78 8.28 -6.94
C ILE A 90 19.36 7.64 -8.26
N ASN A 91 18.14 7.09 -8.35
CA ASN A 91 17.59 6.46 -9.55
C ASN A 91 16.37 7.24 -10.05
N PRO A 92 16.56 8.41 -10.68
CA PRO A 92 15.47 9.26 -11.13
C PRO A 92 14.61 8.58 -12.21
N GLU A 93 15.10 7.55 -12.90
CA GLU A 93 14.26 6.75 -13.81
C GLU A 93 13.21 5.91 -13.08
N GLU A 94 13.46 5.54 -11.82
CA GLU A 94 12.46 4.92 -10.95
C GLU A 94 11.50 5.96 -10.37
N ASN A 95 11.92 7.24 -10.34
CA ASN A 95 11.09 8.40 -10.01
C ASN A 95 10.15 8.82 -11.17
N ILE A 96 10.33 8.25 -12.37
CA ILE A 96 9.41 8.42 -13.49
C ILE A 96 8.13 7.64 -13.20
N VAL A 97 7.09 8.40 -12.86
CA VAL A 97 6.01 8.59 -13.82
C VAL A 97 6.22 9.95 -14.47
#